data_AF-A0A1B6E750-F1
#
_entry.id   AF-A0A1B6E750-F1
#
_cell.length_a   1.000
_cell.length_b   1.000
_cell.length_c   1.000
_cell.angle_alpha   90.00
_cell.angle_beta   90.00
_cell.angle_gamma   90.00
#
_symmetry.space_group_name_H-M   'P 1'
#
loop_
_entity.id
_entity.type
_entity.pdbx_description
1 polymer ?
#
loop_
_entity_poly.entity_id
_entity_poly.type
_entity_poly.pdbx_seq_one_letter_code
_entity_poly.pdbx_strand_id
1 'polypeptide(L)'
;MLSREDFDLVDRLSYEYAENVLSQVTENHIKKFGNLTRSSAKVEELAADKVVINLSNKELDSNTVAVLKKGLNFAVTPRNIPTERIIAGVEQAIRHLPVDIAEEVRQEAACIIRKAKPPRPNLSKGE
;
A
#
# COMPACT_ATOMS: atom_id res chain seq x y z
N MET A 1 18.52 31.95 -40.42
CA MET A 1 19.03 30.73 -39.78
C MET A 1 19.38 31.12 -38.35
N LEU A 2 18.87 30.44 -37.33
CA LEU A 2 19.28 30.70 -35.95
C LEU A 2 20.79 30.42 -35.82
N SER A 3 21.51 31.27 -35.10
CA SER A 3 22.93 31.08 -34.82
C SER A 3 23.10 29.90 -33.85
N ARG A 4 24.28 29.28 -33.87
CA ARG A 4 24.66 28.27 -32.86
C ARG A 4 24.53 28.83 -31.44
N GLU A 5 24.85 30.10 -31.27
CA GLU A 5 24.75 30.83 -29.99
C GLU A 5 23.29 30.93 -29.50
N ASP A 6 22.32 31.04 -30.42
CA ASP A 6 20.89 31.09 -30.07
C ASP A 6 20.42 29.72 -29.55
N PHE A 7 20.92 28.63 -30.13
CA PHE A 7 20.62 27.27 -29.64
C PHE A 7 21.26 27.00 -28.27
N ASP A 8 22.52 27.40 -28.08
CA ASP A 8 23.22 27.26 -26.80
C ASP A 8 22.54 28.08 -25.68
N LEU A 9 21.94 29.22 -26.03
CA LEU A 9 21.15 30.03 -25.10
C LEU A 9 19.84 29.33 -24.70
N VAL A 10 19.11 28.76 -25.66
CA VAL A 10 17.86 28.04 -25.40
C VAL A 10 18.10 26.80 -24.54
N ASP A 11 19.16 26.04 -24.81
CA ASP A 11 19.51 24.85 -24.04
C ASP A 11 19.79 25.20 -22.57
N ARG A 12 20.59 26.26 -22.34
CA ARG A 12 20.90 26.76 -21.00
C ARG A 12 19.66 27.23 -20.25
N LEU A 13 18.80 28.02 -20.89
CA LEU A 13 17.54 28.49 -20.29
C LEU A 13 16.59 27.33 -19.96
N SER A 14 16.55 26.32 -20.83
CA SER A 14 15.75 25.11 -20.61
C SER A 14 16.25 24.33 -19.40
N TYR A 15 17.57 24.18 -19.27
CA TYR A 15 18.20 23.53 -18.13
C TYR A 15 17.94 24.28 -16.82
N GLU A 16 18.17 25.59 -16.79
CA GLU A 16 17.91 26.42 -15.61
C GLU A 16 16.43 26.41 -15.21
N TYR A 17 15.52 26.44 -16.19
CA TYR A 17 14.09 26.30 -15.93
C TYR A 17 13.75 24.94 -15.31
N ALA A 18 14.30 23.84 -15.85
CA ALA A 18 14.08 22.51 -15.33
C ALA A 18 14.56 22.36 -13.88
N GLU A 19 15.75 22.89 -13.55
CA GLU A 19 16.31 22.90 -12.19
C GLU A 19 15.43 23.71 -11.21
N ASN A 20 14.93 24.87 -11.63
CA ASN A 20 14.04 25.68 -10.82
C ASN A 20 12.71 24.98 -10.55
N VAL A 21 12.12 24.34 -11.56
CA VAL A 21 10.89 23.56 -11.41
C VAL A 21 11.13 22.38 -10.49
N LEU A 22 12.23 21.64 -10.67
CA LEU A 22 12.59 20.50 -9.81
C LEU A 22 12.71 20.94 -8.35
N SER A 23 13.41 22.03 -8.09
CA SER A 23 13.58 22.59 -6.75
C SER A 23 12.24 22.96 -6.12
N GLN A 24 11.39 23.67 -6.86
CA GLN A 24 10.07 24.10 -6.36
C GLN A 24 9.13 22.92 -6.10
N VAL A 25 9.10 21.93 -7.00
CA VAL A 25 8.33 20.69 -6.82
C VAL A 25 8.83 19.94 -5.59
N THR A 26 10.14 19.79 -5.44
CA THR A 26 10.75 19.10 -4.29
C THR A 26 10.38 19.77 -2.97
N GLU A 27 10.49 21.11 -2.90
CA GLU A 27 10.07 21.86 -1.72
C GLU A 27 8.59 21.66 -1.40
N ASN A 28 7.72 21.70 -2.41
CA ASN A 28 6.29 21.48 -2.24
C ASN A 28 6.00 20.07 -1.72
N HIS A 29 6.71 19.06 -2.23
CA HIS A 29 6.58 17.68 -1.75
C HIS A 29 7.08 17.52 -0.31
N ILE A 30 8.20 18.13 0.05
CA ILE A 30 8.71 18.13 1.44
C ILE A 30 7.70 18.79 2.38
N LYS A 31 7.17 19.96 2.02
CA LYS A 31 6.15 20.67 2.80
C LYS A 31 4.88 19.83 2.95
N LYS A 32 4.38 19.24 1.85
CA LYS A 32 3.21 18.36 1.86
C LYS A 32 3.44 17.14 2.75
N PHE A 33 4.61 16.50 2.66
CA PHE A 33 4.97 15.37 3.51
C PHE A 33 5.01 15.75 4.99
N GLY A 34 5.60 16.90 5.34
CA GLY A 34 5.59 17.45 6.70
C GLY A 34 4.18 17.70 7.25
N ASN A 35 3.28 18.22 6.41
CA ASN A 35 1.89 18.45 6.80
C ASN A 35 1.10 17.14 6.98
N LEU A 36 1.32 16.16 6.09
CA LEU A 36 0.67 14.85 6.18
C LEU A 36 1.14 14.06 7.41
N THR A 37 2.42 14.10 7.72
CA THR A 37 2.96 13.44 8.92
C THR A 37 2.45 14.08 10.21
N ARG A 38 2.33 15.41 10.27
CA ARG A 38 1.72 16.12 11.42
C ARG A 38 0.22 15.83 11.58
N SER A 39 -0.52 15.72 10.48
CA SER A 39 -1.97 15.42 10.53
C SER A 39 -2.25 13.93 10.77
N SER A 40 -1.45 13.02 10.23
CA SER A 40 -1.55 11.58 10.52
C SER A 40 -1.24 11.24 11.98
N ALA A 41 -0.51 12.09 12.71
CA ALA A 41 -0.32 11.93 14.16
C ALA A 41 -1.61 12.19 14.96
N LYS A 42 -2.60 12.87 14.37
CA LYS A 42 -3.95 13.01 14.92
C LYS A 42 -4.87 11.97 14.28
N VAL A 43 -4.62 10.69 14.53
CA VAL A 43 -5.73 9.73 14.50
C VAL A 43 -6.58 10.13 15.71
N GLU A 44 -7.67 10.86 15.48
CA GLU A 44 -8.65 11.05 16.56
C GLU A 44 -9.09 9.67 16.98
N GLU A 45 -8.71 9.29 18.21
CA GLU A 45 -9.12 8.03 18.77
C GLU A 45 -10.63 8.10 18.96
N LEU A 46 -11.37 7.52 18.01
CA LEU A 46 -12.83 7.48 18.09
C LEU A 46 -13.22 6.84 19.43
N ALA A 47 -14.11 7.49 20.18
CA ALA A 47 -14.60 6.92 21.43
C ALA A 47 -15.25 5.56 21.13
N ALA A 48 -14.87 4.51 21.87
CA ALA A 48 -15.35 3.15 21.63
C ALA A 48 -16.88 3.09 21.63
N ASP A 49 -17.52 3.83 22.52
CA ASP A 49 -18.98 3.90 22.70
C ASP A 49 -19.73 4.48 21.48
N LYS A 50 -19.03 5.24 20.62
CA LYS A 50 -19.60 5.77 19.36
C LYS A 50 -19.50 4.77 18.21
N VAL A 51 -18.58 3.81 18.30
CA VAL A 51 -18.25 2.87 17.22
C VAL A 51 -18.80 1.47 17.51
N VAL A 52 -18.81 1.07 18.78
CA VAL A 52 -19.21 -0.25 19.27
C VAL A 52 -20.42 -0.10 20.17
N ILE A 53 -21.59 -0.47 19.65
CA ILE A 53 -22.83 -0.52 20.43
C ILE A 53 -23.21 -1.99 20.62
N ASN A 54 -23.15 -2.47 21.87
CA ASN A 54 -23.56 -3.83 22.18
C ASN A 54 -25.08 -3.92 22.34
N LEU A 55 -25.74 -4.55 21.37
CA LEU A 55 -27.19 -4.82 21.42
C LEU A 55 -27.52 -6.22 21.97
N SER A 56 -26.50 -7.01 22.34
CA SER A 56 -26.67 -8.36 22.86
C SER A 56 -26.58 -8.39 24.39
N ASN A 57 -27.16 -9.43 25.00
CA ASN A 57 -27.04 -9.69 26.44
C ASN A 57 -25.68 -10.29 26.83
N LYS A 58 -24.73 -10.43 25.89
CA LYS A 58 -23.41 -10.97 26.15
C LYS A 58 -22.46 -9.81 26.49
N GLU A 59 -21.77 -9.90 27.62
CA GLU A 59 -20.73 -8.93 27.98
C GLU A 59 -19.56 -8.99 26.99
N LEU A 60 -19.05 -7.81 26.61
CA LEU A 60 -17.88 -7.68 25.75
C LEU A 60 -16.66 -7.39 26.61
N ASP A 61 -15.62 -8.19 26.47
CA ASP A 61 -14.33 -7.94 27.09
C ASP A 61 -13.58 -6.80 26.38
N SER A 62 -12.56 -6.26 27.04
CA SER A 62 -11.78 -5.13 26.52
C SER A 62 -11.13 -5.42 25.17
N ASN A 63 -10.72 -6.67 24.92
CA ASN A 63 -10.01 -7.03 23.69
C ASN A 63 -11.00 -7.13 22.53
N THR A 64 -12.17 -7.73 22.76
CA THR A 64 -13.26 -7.73 21.78
C THR A 64 -13.69 -6.30 21.42
N VAL A 65 -13.85 -5.41 22.42
CA VAL A 65 -14.17 -4.00 22.15
C VAL A 65 -13.07 -3.33 21.31
N ALA A 66 -11.79 -3.59 21.62
CA ALA A 66 -10.66 -3.04 20.87
C ALA A 66 -10.63 -3.51 19.40
N VAL A 67 -10.96 -4.79 19.13
CA VAL A 67 -11.07 -5.32 17.76
C VAL A 67 -12.27 -4.70 17.04
N LEU A 68 -13.44 -4.65 17.67
CA LEU A 68 -14.66 -4.09 17.08
C LEU A 68 -14.53 -2.60 16.77
N LYS A 69 -13.81 -1.84 17.60
CA LYS A 69 -13.51 -0.42 17.40
C LYS A 69 -12.74 -0.15 16.11
N LYS A 70 -11.99 -1.12 15.57
CA LYS A 70 -11.29 -0.98 14.28
C LYS A 70 -12.25 -0.92 13.09
N GLY A 71 -13.50 -1.37 13.28
CA GLY A 71 -14.58 -1.24 12.30
C GLY A 71 -14.58 -2.31 11.20
N LEU A 72 -15.64 -2.32 10.39
CA LEU A 72 -15.91 -3.35 9.37
C LEU A 72 -14.89 -3.39 8.23
N ASN A 73 -14.21 -2.27 7.95
CA ASN A 73 -13.18 -2.20 6.91
C ASN A 73 -11.80 -2.65 7.42
N PHE A 74 -11.70 -3.14 8.65
CA PHE A 74 -10.46 -3.70 9.17
C PHE A 74 -10.24 -5.13 8.68
N ALA A 75 -9.31 -5.31 7.73
CA ALA A 75 -8.93 -6.62 7.25
C ALA A 75 -7.81 -7.21 8.11
N VAL A 76 -8.09 -8.33 8.79
CA VAL A 76 -7.07 -9.03 9.58
C VAL A 76 -5.98 -9.57 8.68
N THR A 77 -4.73 -9.26 9.01
CA THR A 77 -3.57 -9.74 8.26
C THR A 77 -3.47 -11.27 8.40
N PRO A 78 -3.36 -12.02 7.29
CA PRO A 78 -3.20 -13.47 7.37
C PRO A 78 -1.85 -13.82 8.02
N ARG A 79 -1.86 -14.82 8.91
CA ARG A 79 -0.65 -15.25 9.65
C ARG A 79 0.41 -15.88 8.74
N ASN A 80 -0.05 -16.53 7.68
CA ASN A 80 0.76 -17.21 6.69
C ASN A 80 0.38 -16.72 5.29
N ILE A 81 1.27 -16.89 4.33
CA ILE A 81 0.96 -16.62 2.93
C ILE A 81 -0.11 -17.62 2.47
N PRO A 82 -1.22 -17.16 1.86
CA PRO A 82 -2.31 -18.04 1.44
C PRO A 82 -1.94 -18.77 0.14
N THR A 83 -0.97 -19.67 0.21
CA THR A 83 -0.38 -20.38 -0.94
C THR A 83 -1.43 -21.11 -1.76
N GLU A 84 -2.32 -21.87 -1.12
CA GLU A 84 -3.39 -22.61 -1.80
C GLU A 84 -4.29 -21.69 -2.62
N ARG A 85 -4.68 -20.54 -2.05
CA ARG A 85 -5.56 -19.57 -2.71
C ARG A 85 -4.88 -18.89 -3.89
N ILE A 86 -3.58 -18.59 -3.75
CA ILE A 86 -2.76 -18.02 -4.83
C ILE A 86 -2.63 -19.05 -5.96
N ILE A 87 -2.22 -20.29 -5.66
CA ILE A 87 -2.07 -21.35 -6.65
C ILE A 87 -3.39 -21.62 -7.36
N ALA A 88 -4.49 -21.77 -6.63
CA ALA A 88 -5.81 -22.00 -7.22
C ALA A 88 -6.22 -20.85 -8.16
N GLY A 89 -5.98 -19.59 -7.77
CA GLY A 89 -6.28 -18.43 -8.61
C GLY A 89 -5.40 -18.36 -9.85
N VAL A 90 -4.10 -18.64 -9.71
CA VAL A 90 -3.15 -18.68 -10.83
C VAL A 90 -3.51 -19.80 -11.82
N GLU A 91 -3.73 -21.02 -11.33
CA GLU A 91 -4.10 -22.16 -12.18
C GLU A 91 -5.43 -21.95 -12.90
N GLN A 92 -6.40 -21.32 -12.22
CA GLN A 92 -7.65 -20.96 -12.86
C GLN A 92 -7.46 -19.94 -13.99
N ALA A 93 -6.57 -18.95 -13.80
CA ALA A 93 -6.30 -17.92 -14.78
C ALA A 93 -5.50 -18.44 -15.99
N ILE A 94 -4.54 -19.34 -15.79
CA ILE A 94 -3.70 -19.87 -16.88
C ILE A 94 -4.33 -21.04 -17.63
N ARG A 95 -5.49 -21.55 -17.18
CA ARG A 95 -6.14 -22.76 -17.74
C ARG A 95 -6.38 -22.71 -19.25
N HIS A 96 -6.60 -21.54 -19.82
CA HIS A 96 -6.88 -21.35 -21.25
C HIS A 96 -5.64 -21.00 -22.09
N LEU A 97 -4.46 -20.88 -21.46
CA LEU A 97 -3.23 -20.51 -22.15
C LEU A 97 -2.56 -21.73 -22.79
N PRO A 98 -1.74 -21.53 -23.83
CA PRO A 98 -0.84 -22.56 -24.33
C PRO A 98 0.07 -23.09 -23.22
N VAL A 99 0.41 -24.37 -23.28
CA VAL A 99 1.16 -25.08 -22.23
C VAL A 99 2.48 -24.38 -21.89
N ASP A 100 3.21 -23.92 -22.91
CA ASP A 100 4.52 -23.29 -22.72
C ASP A 100 4.43 -22.00 -21.89
N ILE A 101 3.45 -21.14 -22.20
CA ILE A 101 3.21 -19.88 -21.50
C ILE A 101 2.66 -20.13 -20.09
N ALA A 102 1.77 -21.12 -19.94
CA ALA A 102 1.25 -21.51 -18.63
C ALA A 102 2.38 -22.00 -17.71
N GLU A 103 3.34 -22.75 -18.25
CA GLU A 103 4.46 -23.27 -17.48
C GLU A 103 5.43 -22.18 -17.03
N GLU A 104 5.69 -21.19 -17.88
CA GLU A 104 6.48 -20.01 -17.50
C GLU A 104 5.85 -19.29 -16.29
N VAL A 105 4.53 -19.07 -16.32
CA VAL A 105 3.80 -18.44 -15.21
C VAL A 105 3.84 -19.30 -13.94
N ARG A 106 3.74 -20.64 -14.05
CA ARG A 106 3.87 -21.54 -12.88
C ARG A 106 5.25 -21.41 -12.22
N GLN A 107 6.32 -21.38 -13.01
CA GLN A 107 7.68 -21.27 -12.51
C GLN A 107 7.89 -19.92 -11.79
N GLU A 108 7.39 -18.83 -12.38
CA GLU A 108 7.48 -17.51 -11.77
C GLU A 108 6.67 -17.43 -10.47
N ALA A 109 5.42 -17.91 -10.49
CA ALA A 109 4.56 -17.95 -9.30
C ALA A 109 5.20 -18.78 -8.17
N ALA A 110 5.77 -19.94 -8.49
CA ALA A 110 6.48 -20.78 -7.52
C ALA A 110 7.69 -20.05 -6.92
N CYS A 111 8.45 -19.32 -7.74
CA CYS A 111 9.60 -18.53 -7.28
C CYS A 111 9.17 -17.39 -6.34
N ILE A 112 8.09 -16.68 -6.68
CA ILE A 112 7.51 -15.60 -5.88
C ILE A 112 7.03 -16.14 -4.53
N ILE A 113 6.23 -17.22 -4.54
CA ILE A 113 5.68 -17.82 -3.31
C ILE A 113 6.81 -18.30 -2.40
N ARG A 114 7.86 -18.93 -2.95
CA ARG A 114 9.02 -19.39 -2.18
C ARG A 114 9.78 -18.25 -1.50
N LYS A 115 9.85 -17.08 -2.13
CA LYS A 115 10.57 -15.90 -1.61
C LYS A 115 9.69 -15.01 -0.72
N ALA A 116 8.38 -15.14 -0.83
CA ALA A 116 7.43 -14.30 -0.11
C ALA A 116 7.58 -14.49 1.41
N LYS A 117 7.38 -13.39 2.16
CA LYS A 117 7.36 -13.39 3.62
C LYS A 117 5.96 -12.99 4.10
N PRO A 118 5.45 -13.58 5.19
CA PRO A 118 4.19 -13.17 5.75
C PRO A 118 4.16 -11.67 6.07
N PRO A 119 3.03 -10.99 5.79
CA PRO A 119 2.86 -9.60 6.14
C PRO A 119 2.91 -9.40 7.66
N ARG A 120 3.27 -8.18 8.10
CA ARG A 120 3.32 -7.85 9.52
C ARG A 120 1.92 -7.96 10.14
N PRO A 121 1.76 -8.66 11.27
CA PRO A 121 0.47 -8.74 11.96
C PRO A 121 -0.05 -7.35 12.31
N ASN A 122 -1.36 -7.14 12.13
CA ASN A 122 -2.05 -5.89 12.47
C ASN A 122 -2.91 -6.01 13.74
N LEU A 123 -2.86 -7.16 14.42
CA LEU A 123 -3.45 -7.41 15.74
C LEU A 123 -2.37 -7.87 16.72
N SER A 124 -2.51 -7.47 17.98
CA SER A 124 -1.70 -8.00 19.07
C SER A 124 -2.15 -9.42 19.45
N LYS A 125 -1.40 -10.13 20.29
CA LYS A 125 -1.79 -11.50 20.73
C LYS A 125 -3.00 -11.54 21.68
N GLY A 126 -3.29 -10.40 22.33
CA GLY A 126 -4.40 -10.29 23.27
C GLY A 126 -5.72 -9.91 22.61
N GLU A 127 -5.65 -9.21 21.49
CA GLU A 127 -6.79 -8.89 20.59
C GLU A 127 -7.14 -10.08 19.68
#